data_AF-A0A3D0C3L7-F1
#
_entry.id   AF-A0A3D0C3L7-F1
#
_cell.length_a   1.000
_cell.length_b   1.000
_cell.length_c   1.000
_cell.angle_alpha   90.00
_cell.angle_beta   90.00
_cell.angle_gamma   90.00
#
_symmetry.space_group_name_H-M   'P 1'
#
loop_
_entity.id
_entity.type
_entity.pdbx_description
1 polymer ?
#
loop_
_entity_poly.entity_id
_entity_poly.type
_entity_poly.pdbx_seq_one_letter_code
_entity_poly.pdbx_strand_id
1 'polypeptide(L)'
;MNILKALPLLLLVFSSQLIAETIEQVLPDKQLKLLVTKARQDMETSYTNYAVQFNYCQKAPTAPECGKAYEKLQSRYIHSESIYKSLQITLTDEFKGFVAPPSALRQLATDLYELGYLKEKVALDTINEGNILPALSLWLKAKNLPTSEQIYLLQTQLVYADRVQQQVFS
;
A
#
# COMPACT_ATOMS: atom_id res chain seq x y z
N MET A 1 5.89 17.15 -52.26
CA MET A 1 4.77 16.52 -51.53
C MET A 1 5.34 15.95 -50.22
N ASN A 2 4.91 16.55 -49.12
CA ASN A 2 5.22 16.34 -47.69
C ASN A 2 5.86 14.99 -47.25
N ILE A 3 7.16 15.01 -46.94
CA ILE A 3 7.82 13.98 -46.09
C ILE A 3 8.13 14.52 -44.67
N LEU A 4 8.04 15.83 -44.45
CA LEU A 4 8.21 16.46 -43.13
C LEU A 4 6.87 16.60 -42.36
N LYS A 5 6.20 15.50 -42.01
CA LYS A 5 5.08 15.57 -41.03
C LYS A 5 4.95 14.36 -40.09
N ALA A 6 5.79 13.33 -40.21
CA ALA A 6 5.68 12.11 -39.41
C ALA A 6 6.66 12.00 -38.23
N LEU A 7 7.47 13.04 -37.95
CA LEU A 7 8.48 13.00 -36.90
C LEU A 7 7.97 13.23 -35.45
N PRO A 8 6.84 13.92 -35.16
CA PRO A 8 6.46 14.15 -33.76
C PRO A 8 5.73 12.95 -33.12
N LEU A 9 5.20 12.02 -33.93
CA LEU A 9 4.47 10.86 -33.40
C LEU A 9 5.40 9.74 -32.93
N LEU A 10 6.59 9.59 -33.51
CA LEU A 10 7.53 8.54 -33.13
C LEU A 10 8.17 8.78 -31.76
N LEU A 11 8.40 10.04 -31.37
CA LEU A 11 9.02 10.37 -30.07
C LEU A 11 8.12 10.11 -28.86
N LEU A 12 6.79 10.15 -29.03
CA LEU A 12 5.82 9.87 -27.96
C LEU A 12 5.68 8.38 -27.64
N VAL A 13 5.91 7.50 -28.63
CA VAL A 13 5.81 6.04 -28.45
C VAL A 13 7.07 5.48 -27.78
N PHE A 14 8.25 6.05 -28.05
CA PHE A 14 9.50 5.61 -27.40
C PHE A 14 9.62 6.00 -25.93
N SER A 15 9.03 7.14 -25.52
CA SER A 15 9.10 7.62 -24.13
C SER A 15 8.21 6.80 -23.19
N SER A 16 7.06 6.33 -23.66
CA SER A 16 6.14 5.51 -22.86
C SER A 16 6.65 4.09 -22.61
N GLN A 17 7.35 3.48 -23.57
CA GLN A 17 7.97 2.16 -23.40
C GLN A 17 9.12 2.18 -22.39
N LEU A 18 9.96 3.22 -22.43
CA LEU A 18 11.09 3.37 -21.51
C LEU A 18 10.63 3.55 -20.05
N ILE A 19 9.53 4.29 -19.83
CA ILE A 19 8.94 4.48 -18.49
C ILE A 19 8.38 3.16 -17.96
N ALA A 20 7.62 2.41 -18.77
CA ALA A 20 7.02 1.14 -18.34
C ALA A 20 8.08 0.09 -17.97
N GLU A 21 9.16 -0.02 -18.75
CA GLU A 21 10.28 -0.94 -18.47
C GLU A 21 11.01 -0.56 -17.18
N THR A 22 11.16 0.74 -16.90
CA THR A 22 11.75 1.24 -15.65
C THR A 22 10.84 0.98 -14.44
N ILE A 23 9.53 1.14 -14.59
CA ILE A 23 8.56 0.88 -13.52
C ILE A 23 8.50 -0.60 -13.17
N GLU A 24 8.50 -1.51 -14.16
CA GLU A 24 8.47 -2.95 -13.89
C GLU A 24 9.73 -3.45 -13.16
N GLN A 25 10.89 -2.81 -13.40
CA GLN A 25 12.12 -3.09 -12.67
C GLN A 25 12.06 -2.68 -11.20
N VAL A 26 11.28 -1.67 -10.85
CA VAL A 26 11.15 -1.15 -9.49
C VAL A 26 9.95 -1.75 -8.75
N LEU A 27 8.89 -2.06 -9.51
CA LEU A 27 7.59 -2.52 -9.03
C LEU A 27 7.21 -3.81 -9.77
N PRO A 28 7.91 -4.92 -9.51
CA PRO A 28 7.72 -6.15 -10.25
C PRO A 28 6.41 -6.85 -9.85
N ASP A 29 5.61 -7.17 -10.86
CA ASP A 29 4.24 -7.67 -10.72
C ASP A 29 4.11 -8.89 -9.81
N LYS A 30 5.08 -9.82 -9.90
CA LYS A 30 5.03 -11.10 -9.19
C LYS A 30 5.13 -10.90 -7.67
N GLN A 31 6.07 -10.10 -7.20
CA GLN A 31 6.29 -9.85 -5.78
C GLN A 31 5.19 -8.96 -5.21
N LEU A 32 4.72 -7.96 -5.98
CA LEU A 32 3.59 -7.13 -5.60
C LEU A 32 2.31 -7.96 -5.39
N LYS A 33 2.01 -8.89 -6.31
CA LYS A 33 0.85 -9.79 -6.20
C LYS A 33 0.86 -10.61 -4.90
N LEU A 34 2.03 -10.99 -4.38
CA LEU A 34 2.12 -11.71 -3.09
C LEU A 34 1.69 -10.84 -1.91
N LEU A 35 2.17 -9.60 -1.83
CA LEU A 35 1.81 -8.67 -0.76
C LEU A 35 0.32 -8.30 -0.82
N VAL A 36 -0.21 -8.13 -2.02
CA VAL A 36 -1.63 -7.82 -2.27
C VAL A 36 -2.52 -9.01 -1.95
N THR A 37 -2.07 -10.22 -2.26
CA THR A 37 -2.75 -11.45 -1.85
C THR A 37 -2.84 -11.57 -0.33
N LYS A 38 -1.77 -11.19 0.38
CA LYS A 38 -1.80 -11.16 1.85
C LYS A 38 -2.83 -10.14 2.39
N ALA A 39 -2.91 -8.95 1.78
CA ALA A 39 -3.92 -7.96 2.14
C ALA A 39 -5.35 -8.47 1.87
N ARG A 40 -5.59 -9.16 0.75
CA ARG A 40 -6.87 -9.82 0.46
C ARG A 40 -7.22 -10.85 1.52
N GLN A 41 -6.27 -11.70 1.92
CA GLN A 41 -6.48 -12.74 2.93
C GLN A 41 -6.83 -12.16 4.31
N ASP A 42 -6.18 -11.07 4.72
CA ASP A 42 -6.53 -10.38 5.97
C ASP A 42 -7.94 -9.76 5.91
N MET A 43 -8.33 -9.19 4.76
CA MET A 43 -9.69 -8.72 4.53
C MET A 43 -10.71 -9.86 4.63
N GLU A 44 -10.49 -10.97 3.94
CA GLU A 44 -11.39 -12.13 3.97
C GLU A 44 -11.54 -12.73 5.36
N THR A 45 -10.44 -12.80 6.12
CA THR A 45 -10.43 -13.25 7.51
C THR A 45 -11.23 -12.30 8.40
N SER A 46 -10.99 -11.00 8.26
CA SER A 46 -11.70 -9.96 9.04
C SER A 46 -13.19 -9.93 8.72
N TYR A 47 -13.56 -10.10 7.44
CA TYR A 47 -14.94 -10.25 7.01
C TYR A 47 -15.60 -11.47 7.65
N THR A 48 -14.94 -12.63 7.62
CA THR A 48 -15.49 -13.87 8.17
C THR A 48 -15.79 -13.72 9.66
N ASN A 49 -14.85 -13.15 10.43
CA ASN A 49 -15.04 -12.90 11.86
C ASN A 49 -16.20 -11.93 12.13
N TYR A 50 -16.27 -10.84 11.35
CA TYR A 50 -17.38 -9.89 11.42
C TYR A 50 -18.73 -10.57 11.09
N ALA A 51 -18.81 -11.33 10.00
CA ALA A 51 -20.03 -11.96 9.53
C ALA A 51 -20.57 -13.00 10.54
N VAL A 52 -19.68 -13.77 11.18
CA VAL A 52 -20.05 -14.68 12.27
C VAL A 52 -20.69 -13.92 13.42
N GLN A 53 -20.07 -12.83 13.88
CA GLN A 53 -20.60 -12.02 14.98
C GLN A 53 -21.91 -11.31 14.58
N PHE A 54 -21.99 -10.79 13.35
CA PHE A 54 -23.20 -10.18 12.81
C PHE A 54 -24.38 -11.15 12.85
N ASN A 55 -24.20 -12.38 12.33
CA ASN A 55 -25.23 -13.41 12.34
C ASN A 55 -25.64 -13.84 13.75
N TYR A 56 -24.69 -13.86 14.70
CA TYR A 56 -24.98 -14.11 16.11
C TYR A 56 -25.84 -12.99 16.71
N CYS A 57 -25.45 -11.73 16.49
CA CYS A 57 -26.16 -10.58 17.05
C CYS A 57 -27.55 -10.34 16.43
N GLN A 58 -27.79 -10.80 15.21
CA GLN A 58 -29.15 -10.85 14.67
C GLN A 58 -30.06 -11.81 15.45
N LYS A 59 -29.52 -12.90 16.01
CA LYS A 59 -30.28 -13.90 16.78
C LYS A 59 -30.39 -13.54 18.26
N ALA A 60 -29.36 -12.91 18.82
CA ALA A 60 -29.27 -12.54 20.23
C ALA A 60 -28.82 -11.08 20.40
N PRO A 61 -29.66 -10.09 20.05
CA PRO A 61 -29.24 -8.69 19.96
C PRO A 61 -28.87 -8.06 21.30
N THR A 62 -29.34 -8.61 22.42
CA THR A 62 -29.04 -8.13 23.78
C THR A 62 -27.84 -8.82 24.42
N ALA A 63 -27.18 -9.74 23.72
CA ALA A 63 -25.99 -10.41 24.22
C ALA A 63 -24.84 -9.40 24.43
N PRO A 64 -24.06 -9.49 25.52
CA PRO A 64 -22.96 -8.56 25.81
C PRO A 64 -21.95 -8.40 24.67
N GLU A 65 -21.77 -9.44 23.86
CA GLU A 65 -20.86 -9.50 22.72
C GLU A 65 -21.32 -8.64 21.53
N CYS A 66 -22.58 -8.19 21.53
CA CYS A 66 -23.19 -7.41 20.44
C CYS A 66 -23.01 -5.89 20.56
N GLY A 67 -22.29 -5.44 21.59
CA GLY A 67 -21.83 -4.06 21.69
C GLY A 67 -20.40 -3.88 21.14
N LYS A 68 -19.48 -3.45 22.01
CA LYS A 68 -18.11 -3.07 21.62
C LYS A 68 -17.32 -4.14 20.87
N ALA A 69 -17.54 -5.43 21.18
CA ALA A 69 -16.82 -6.52 20.51
C ALA A 69 -17.24 -6.64 19.04
N TYR A 70 -18.54 -6.57 18.76
CA TYR A 70 -19.09 -6.51 17.41
C TYR A 70 -18.57 -5.27 16.65
N GLU A 71 -18.62 -4.08 17.25
CA GLU A 71 -18.11 -2.84 16.64
C GLU A 71 -16.63 -2.95 16.26
N LYS A 72 -15.81 -3.55 17.14
CA LYS A 72 -14.38 -3.79 16.88
C LYS A 72 -14.17 -4.69 15.66
N LEU A 73 -14.97 -5.76 15.51
CA LEU A 73 -14.89 -6.66 14.36
C LEU A 73 -15.33 -5.96 13.07
N GLN A 74 -16.41 -5.17 13.14
CA GLN A 74 -16.87 -4.37 12.00
C GLN A 74 -15.81 -3.36 11.56
N SER A 75 -15.25 -2.58 12.49
CA SER A 75 -14.19 -1.62 12.19
C SER A 75 -12.96 -2.30 11.59
N ARG A 76 -12.57 -3.47 12.11
CA ARG A 76 -11.45 -4.24 11.57
C ARG A 76 -11.71 -4.67 10.12
N TYR A 77 -12.90 -5.19 9.83
CA TYR A 77 -13.29 -5.55 8.47
C TYR A 77 -13.22 -4.33 7.53
N ILE A 78 -13.90 -3.23 7.88
CA ILE A 78 -13.91 -2.01 7.07
C ILE A 78 -12.48 -1.51 6.79
N HIS A 79 -11.62 -1.54 7.81
CA HIS A 79 -10.24 -1.11 7.67
C HIS A 79 -9.44 -2.00 6.72
N SER A 80 -9.51 -3.32 6.90
CA SER A 80 -8.82 -4.29 6.02
C SER A 80 -9.33 -4.23 4.57
N GLU A 81 -10.63 -4.01 4.37
CA GLU A 81 -11.24 -3.83 3.05
C GLU A 81 -10.73 -2.55 2.39
N SER A 82 -10.66 -1.44 3.12
CA SER A 82 -10.14 -0.17 2.62
C SER A 82 -8.69 -0.28 2.17
N ILE A 83 -7.84 -1.00 2.92
CA ILE A 83 -6.44 -1.26 2.55
C ILE A 83 -6.37 -2.05 1.24
N TYR A 84 -7.09 -3.17 1.16
CA TYR A 84 -7.08 -4.00 -0.04
C TYR A 84 -7.56 -3.24 -1.27
N LYS A 85 -8.66 -2.48 -1.16
CA LYS A 85 -9.18 -1.63 -2.25
C LYS A 85 -8.17 -0.56 -2.67
N SER A 86 -7.51 0.10 -1.71
CA SER A 86 -6.48 1.10 -2.02
C SER A 86 -5.32 0.49 -2.80
N LEU A 87 -4.84 -0.69 -2.38
CA LEU A 87 -3.80 -1.43 -3.10
C LEU A 87 -4.24 -1.76 -4.53
N GLN A 88 -5.47 -2.26 -4.73
CA GLN A 88 -5.99 -2.55 -6.07
C GLN A 88 -6.00 -1.32 -6.99
N ILE A 89 -6.36 -0.15 -6.46
CA ILE A 89 -6.34 1.10 -7.22
C ILE A 89 -4.90 1.49 -7.57
N THR A 90 -3.98 1.45 -6.60
CA THR A 90 -2.58 1.86 -6.82
C THR A 90 -1.77 0.88 -7.68
N LEU A 91 -2.29 -0.32 -7.96
CA LEU A 91 -1.66 -1.31 -8.84
C LEU A 91 -2.05 -1.18 -10.30
N THR A 92 -3.06 -0.38 -10.64
CA THR A 92 -3.41 -0.18 -12.05
C THR A 92 -2.29 0.54 -12.77
N ASP A 93 -2.15 0.31 -14.08
CA ASP A 93 -1.09 0.93 -14.90
C ASP A 93 -1.09 2.46 -14.79
N GLU A 94 -2.25 3.07 -14.55
CA GLU A 94 -2.39 4.50 -14.31
C GLU A 94 -1.66 4.95 -13.03
N PHE A 95 -1.79 4.22 -11.92
CA PHE A 95 -1.28 4.66 -10.62
C PHE A 95 0.02 3.97 -10.17
N LYS A 96 0.40 2.84 -10.79
CA LYS A 96 1.56 2.03 -10.39
C LYS A 96 2.84 2.85 -10.35
N GLY A 97 3.05 3.73 -11.32
CA GLY A 97 4.23 4.61 -11.40
C GLY A 97 4.09 5.96 -10.69
N PHE A 98 3.02 6.23 -9.94
CA PHE A 98 2.83 7.53 -9.29
C PHE A 98 3.80 7.71 -8.13
N VAL A 99 4.56 8.80 -8.17
CA VAL A 99 5.38 9.25 -7.04
C VAL A 99 4.48 9.67 -5.88
N ALA A 100 4.89 9.34 -4.67
CA ALA A 100 4.14 9.67 -3.47
C ALA A 100 4.08 11.19 -3.29
N PRO A 101 2.90 11.77 -3.02
CA PRO A 101 2.81 13.19 -2.70
C PRO A 101 3.47 13.47 -1.34
N PRO A 102 3.93 14.70 -1.06
CA PRO A 102 4.55 15.05 0.22
C PRO A 102 3.71 14.71 1.45
N SER A 103 2.38 14.77 1.33
CA SER A 103 1.45 14.37 2.39
C SER A 103 1.56 12.90 2.80
N ALA A 104 1.93 12.01 1.88
CA ALA A 104 2.11 10.58 2.14
C ALA A 104 3.40 10.28 2.90
N LEU A 105 4.43 11.14 2.79
CA LEU A 105 5.72 10.94 3.45
C LEU A 105 5.61 10.93 4.97
N ARG A 106 4.69 11.72 5.53
CA ARG A 106 4.44 11.77 6.97
C ARG A 106 3.91 10.45 7.51
N GLN A 107 2.93 9.88 6.82
CA GLN A 107 2.37 8.58 7.21
C GLN A 107 3.42 7.48 7.02
N LEU A 108 4.13 7.50 5.89
CA LEU A 108 5.20 6.54 5.61
C LEU A 108 6.29 6.55 6.69
N ALA A 109 6.75 7.73 7.13
CA ALA A 109 7.74 7.83 8.21
C ALA A 109 7.21 7.24 9.53
N THR A 110 5.92 7.43 9.81
CA THR A 110 5.29 6.83 11.00
C THR A 110 5.24 5.31 10.89
N ASP A 111 4.78 4.79 9.75
CA ASP A 111 4.66 3.35 9.53
C ASP A 111 6.02 2.66 9.56
N LEU A 112 7.05 3.24 8.94
CA LEU A 112 8.42 2.69 8.96
C LEU A 112 9.05 2.73 10.35
N TYR A 113 8.74 3.72 11.17
CA TYR A 113 9.17 3.76 12.58
C TYR A 113 8.49 2.66 13.39
N GLU A 114 7.18 2.51 13.26
CA GLU A 114 6.43 1.46 13.98
C GLU A 114 6.84 0.04 13.55
N LEU A 115 7.24 -0.12 12.29
CA LEU A 115 7.80 -1.37 11.75
C LEU A 115 9.30 -1.58 12.11
N GLY A 116 9.94 -0.61 12.78
CA GLY A 116 11.34 -0.71 13.22
C GLY A 116 12.40 -0.45 12.14
N TYR A 117 12.01 0.09 10.98
CA TYR A 117 12.94 0.48 9.90
C TYR A 117 13.50 1.89 10.06
N LEU A 118 12.86 2.73 10.87
CA LEU A 118 13.42 3.98 11.37
C LEU A 118 13.79 3.84 12.85
N LYS A 119 15.03 4.21 13.21
CA LYS A 119 15.52 4.14 14.60
C LYS A 119 14.82 5.13 15.52
N GLU A 120 14.49 6.29 14.98
CA GLU A 120 13.89 7.40 15.70
C GLU A 120 12.73 7.97 14.89
N LYS A 121 11.76 8.53 15.60
CA LYS A 121 10.64 9.20 14.96
C LYS A 121 11.13 10.52 14.36
N VAL A 122 10.96 10.67 13.05
CA VAL A 122 11.36 11.88 12.32
C VAL A 122 10.44 13.05 12.70
N ALA A 123 11.03 14.22 13.01
CA ALA A 123 10.28 15.42 13.31
C ALA A 123 9.49 15.92 12.09
N LEU A 124 8.24 16.32 12.31
CA LEU A 124 7.24 16.56 11.25
C LEU A 124 7.63 17.65 10.24
N ASP A 125 8.42 18.62 10.66
CA ASP A 125 8.95 19.74 9.88
C ASP A 125 10.21 19.38 9.09
N THR A 126 10.84 18.25 9.41
CA THR A 126 12.07 17.78 8.76
C THR A 126 11.84 16.65 7.76
N ILE A 127 10.63 16.08 7.71
CA ILE A 127 10.29 14.94 6.83
C ILE A 127 10.48 15.31 5.35
N ASN A 128 11.31 14.54 4.65
CA ASN A 128 11.51 14.64 3.22
C ASN A 128 11.95 13.28 2.65
N GLU A 129 12.07 13.14 1.33
CA GLU A 129 12.46 11.85 0.73
C GLU A 129 13.85 11.39 1.20
N GLY A 130 14.81 12.31 1.36
CA GLY A 130 16.19 11.98 1.72
C GLY A 130 16.34 11.29 3.07
N ASN A 131 15.47 11.58 4.04
CA ASN A 131 15.50 10.91 5.35
C ASN A 131 14.61 9.66 5.45
N ILE A 132 13.67 9.47 4.52
CA ILE A 132 12.77 8.31 4.51
C ILE A 132 13.28 7.20 3.58
N LEU A 133 13.82 7.55 2.41
CA LEU A 133 14.21 6.62 1.36
C LEU A 133 15.15 5.50 1.86
N PRO A 134 16.14 5.77 2.75
CA PRO A 134 16.97 4.70 3.29
C PRO A 134 16.17 3.65 4.09
N ALA A 135 15.23 4.09 4.93
CA ALA A 135 14.39 3.19 5.71
C ALA A 135 13.40 2.41 4.83
N LEU A 136 12.80 3.09 3.84
CA LEU A 136 11.97 2.42 2.84
C LEU A 136 12.77 1.36 2.08
N SER A 137 14.00 1.67 1.68
CA SER A 137 14.88 0.73 0.96
C SER A 137 15.18 -0.54 1.78
N LEU A 138 15.34 -0.40 3.10
CA LEU A 138 15.49 -1.55 3.99
C LEU A 138 14.21 -2.40 4.03
N TRP A 139 13.04 -1.76 4.13
CA TRP A 139 11.75 -2.46 4.10
C TRP A 139 11.53 -3.18 2.75
N LEU A 140 11.81 -2.51 1.62
CA LEU A 140 11.68 -3.10 0.28
C LEU A 140 12.54 -4.37 0.16
N LYS A 141 13.81 -4.30 0.56
CA LYS A 141 14.70 -5.47 0.58
C LYS A 141 14.15 -6.60 1.44
N ALA A 142 13.64 -6.30 2.63
CA ALA A 142 13.03 -7.31 3.51
C ALA A 142 11.79 -7.98 2.90
N LYS A 143 11.09 -7.30 1.98
CA LYS A 143 9.95 -7.86 1.22
C LYS A 143 10.34 -8.43 -0.15
N ASN A 144 11.63 -8.59 -0.43
CA ASN A 144 12.15 -9.03 -1.72
C ASN A 144 11.71 -8.14 -2.89
N LEU A 145 11.56 -6.84 -2.64
CA LEU A 145 11.29 -5.83 -3.64
C LEU A 145 12.58 -5.07 -4.01
N PRO A 146 12.73 -4.66 -5.29
CA PRO A 146 13.79 -3.76 -5.71
C PRO A 146 13.75 -2.44 -4.94
N THR A 147 14.91 -1.85 -4.69
CA THR A 147 15.00 -0.48 -4.20
C THR A 147 14.71 0.52 -5.32
N SER A 148 14.30 1.72 -4.94
CA SER A 148 14.01 2.81 -5.87
C SER A 148 14.74 4.09 -5.47
N GLU A 149 14.97 4.97 -6.43
CA GLU A 149 15.48 6.33 -6.16
C GLU A 149 14.37 7.30 -5.75
N GLN A 150 13.11 6.95 -6.05
CA GLN A 150 11.91 7.71 -5.71
C GLN A 150 11.02 6.89 -4.78
N ILE A 151 10.15 7.57 -4.03
CA ILE A 151 9.14 6.92 -3.21
C ILE A 151 7.84 6.86 -4.02
N TYR A 152 7.38 5.66 -4.36
CA TYR A 152 6.12 5.48 -5.09
C TYR A 152 4.94 5.36 -4.14
N LEU A 153 3.78 5.88 -4.55
CA LEU A 153 2.54 5.81 -3.79
C LEU A 153 2.18 4.36 -3.44
N LEU A 154 2.34 3.42 -4.38
CA LEU A 154 2.12 1.99 -4.13
C LEU A 154 3.01 1.47 -3.00
N GLN A 155 4.29 1.87 -2.96
CA GLN A 155 5.20 1.45 -1.87
C GLN A 155 4.70 1.98 -0.52
N THR A 156 4.18 3.21 -0.45
CA THR A 156 3.64 3.76 0.79
C THR A 156 2.41 2.99 1.27
N GLN A 157 1.51 2.61 0.35
CA GLN A 157 0.34 1.79 0.67
C GLN A 157 0.72 0.39 1.13
N LEU A 158 1.76 -0.21 0.54
CA LEU A 158 2.23 -1.54 0.94
C LEU A 158 2.88 -1.53 2.33
N VAL A 159 3.66 -0.49 2.65
CA VAL A 159 4.23 -0.32 3.99
C VAL A 159 3.13 -0.15 5.04
N TYR A 160 2.15 0.71 4.74
CA TYR A 160 0.98 0.90 5.60
C TYR A 160 0.23 -0.42 5.84
N ALA A 161 -0.02 -1.19 4.77
CA ALA A 161 -0.67 -2.49 4.86
C ALA A 161 0.10 -3.48 5.75
N ASP A 162 1.43 -3.52 5.64
CA ASP A 162 2.28 -4.39 6.45
C ASP A 162 2.26 -3.98 7.94
N ARG A 163 2.30 -2.68 8.25
CA ARG A 163 2.15 -2.17 9.63
C ARG A 163 0.83 -2.62 10.25
N VAL A 164 -0.29 -2.42 9.54
CA VAL A 164 -1.62 -2.84 10.02
C VAL A 164 -1.62 -4.34 10.33
N GLN A 165 -1.10 -5.14 9.42
CA GLN A 165 -1.07 -6.59 9.57
C GLN A 165 -0.23 -7.04 10.76
N GLN A 166 0.89 -6.38 11.04
CA GLN A 166 1.75 -6.75 12.18
C GLN A 166 1.12 -6.37 13.53
N GLN A 167 0.38 -5.26 13.61
CA GLN A 167 -0.32 -4.84 14.83
C GLN A 167 -1.48 -5.78 15.22
N VAL A 168 -1.98 -6.57 14.28
CA VAL A 168 -3.05 -7.54 14.51
C VAL A 168 -2.56 -8.80 15.24
N PHE A 169 -1.26 -9.11 15.15
CA PHE A 169 -0.65 -10.30 15.77
C PHE A 169 0.22 -9.99 17.00
N SER A 170 0.32 -8.71 17.39
CA SER A 170 1.06 -8.22 18.56
C SER A 170 0.15 -7.91 19.74
#